data_AF-K5XF96-F1
#
_entry.id   AF-K5XF96-F1
#
_cell.length_a   1.000
_cell.length_b   1.000
_cell.length_c   1.000
_cell.angle_alpha   90.00
_cell.angle_beta   90.00
_cell.angle_gamma   90.00
#
_symmetry.space_group_name_H-M   'P 1'
#
loop_
_entity.id
_entity.type
_entity.pdbx_description
1 polymer ?
#
loop_
_entity_poly.entity_id
_entity_poly.type
_entity_poly.pdbx_seq_one_letter_code
_entity_poly.pdbx_strand_id
1 'polypeptide(L)'
;MDTSIVRGGSMRNSTALLPELVDGGMRLLIYAGNGDIGCNHMGSKVWVSKLPNRLHAESEASEPELWTMLTSRRVAGEVRSAGGGKFGAGKVRFVQIYRAGHMASFDQPEAAVDLFTC
;
A
#
# COMPACT_ATOMS: atom_id res chain seq x y z
N MET A 1 -3.59 -14.83 -25.30
CA MET A 1 -2.49 -14.58 -24.34
C MET A 1 -1.95 -13.19 -24.64
N ASP A 2 -1.86 -12.32 -23.63
CA ASP A 2 -1.25 -11.00 -23.78
C ASP A 2 0.25 -11.15 -24.07
N THR A 3 0.72 -10.54 -25.17
CA THR A 3 2.13 -10.62 -25.60
C THR A 3 3.01 -9.54 -24.98
N SER A 4 2.43 -8.61 -24.21
CA SER A 4 3.14 -7.50 -23.56
C SER A 4 4.27 -7.99 -22.65
N ILE A 5 4.07 -9.11 -21.94
CA ILE A 5 5.06 -9.74 -21.05
C ILE A 5 6.31 -10.18 -21.82
N VAL A 6 6.12 -10.87 -22.95
CA VAL A 6 7.22 -11.38 -23.80
C VAL A 6 8.01 -10.25 -24.47
N ARG A 7 7.37 -9.09 -24.66
CA ARG A 7 8.00 -7.86 -25.19
C ARG A 7 8.63 -6.98 -24.11
N GLY A 8 8.95 -7.56 -22.94
CA GLY A 8 9.61 -6.87 -21.85
C GLY A 8 8.69 -5.98 -20.99
N GLY A 9 7.37 -6.16 -21.10
CA GLY A 9 6.39 -5.42 -20.30
C GLY A 9 6.62 -5.54 -18.79
N SER A 10 7.13 -6.69 -18.33
CA SER A 10 7.46 -6.94 -16.92
C SER A 10 8.49 -5.96 -16.34
N MET A 11 9.39 -5.44 -17.17
CA MET A 11 10.45 -4.51 -16.72
C MET A 11 10.11 -3.04 -16.99
N ARG A 12 8.93 -2.75 -17.54
CA ARG A 12 8.50 -1.37 -17.74
C ARG A 12 8.08 -0.75 -16.42
N ASN A 13 8.39 0.53 -16.24
CA ASN A 13 7.95 1.26 -15.07
C ASN A 13 6.43 1.49 -15.14
N SER A 14 5.65 0.63 -14.49
CA SER A 14 4.20 0.74 -14.39
C SER A 14 3.73 1.81 -13.40
N THR A 15 4.63 2.35 -12.57
CA THR A 15 4.30 3.36 -11.55
C THR A 15 4.53 4.79 -12.04
N ALA A 16 5.03 4.99 -13.27
CA ALA A 16 5.40 6.30 -13.81
C ALA A 16 4.29 7.35 -13.78
N LEU A 17 3.01 6.92 -13.89
CA LEU A 17 1.84 7.81 -13.86
C LEU A 17 1.33 8.10 -12.44
N LEU A 18 1.71 7.30 -11.44
CA LEU A 18 1.20 7.46 -10.07
C LEU A 18 1.50 8.85 -9.47
N PRO A 19 2.68 9.46 -9.67
CA PRO A 19 2.94 10.83 -9.23
C PRO A 19 1.88 11.84 -9.66
N GLU A 20 1.57 11.88 -10.96
CA GLU A 20 0.62 12.82 -11.54
C GLU A 20 -0.80 12.55 -11.02
N LEU A 21 -1.18 11.28 -10.86
CA LEU A 21 -2.49 10.90 -10.33
C LEU A 21 -2.67 11.31 -8.87
N VAL A 22 -1.64 11.08 -8.03
CA VAL A 22 -1.65 11.47 -6.62
C VAL A 22 -1.70 12.99 -6.48
N ASP A 23 -0.88 13.71 -7.25
CA ASP A 23 -0.85 15.17 -7.26
C ASP A 23 -2.13 15.78 -7.83
N GLY A 24 -2.82 15.06 -8.72
CA GLY A 24 -4.16 15.37 -9.23
C GLY A 24 -5.29 15.08 -8.23
N GLY A 25 -4.97 14.58 -7.04
CA GLY A 25 -5.91 14.38 -5.94
C GLY A 25 -6.47 12.96 -5.81
N MET A 26 -6.03 12.00 -6.63
CA MET A 26 -6.39 10.60 -6.42
C MET A 26 -5.74 10.05 -5.15
N ARG A 27 -6.48 9.20 -4.44
CA ARG A 27 -5.95 8.47 -3.28
C ARG A 27 -5.29 7.18 -3.74
N LEU A 28 -4.08 6.93 -3.25
CA LEU A 28 -3.30 5.73 -3.51
C LEU A 28 -3.27 4.86 -2.25
N LEU A 29 -3.78 3.63 -2.37
CA LEU A 29 -3.66 2.58 -1.37
C LEU A 29 -2.83 1.44 -1.95
N ILE A 30 -1.72 1.11 -1.30
CA ILE A 30 -0.92 -0.08 -1.59
C ILE A 30 -0.95 -0.96 -0.34
N TYR A 31 -1.30 -2.23 -0.49
CA TYR A 31 -1.30 -3.19 0.61
C TYR A 31 -0.54 -4.46 0.22
N ALA A 32 0.17 -5.05 1.18
CA ALA A 32 0.95 -6.27 0.96
C ALA A 32 0.96 -7.16 2.20
N GLY A 33 0.85 -8.47 2.00
CA GLY A 33 1.01 -9.46 3.04
C GLY A 33 2.48 -9.59 3.47
N ASN A 34 2.73 -9.68 4.77
CA ASN A 34 4.09 -9.78 5.30
C ASN A 34 4.79 -11.13 5.04
N GLY A 35 4.04 -12.15 4.63
CA GLY A 35 4.52 -13.47 4.25
C GLY A 35 4.71 -13.68 2.74
N ASP A 36 4.49 -12.66 1.90
CA ASP A 36 4.76 -12.75 0.46
C ASP A 36 6.26 -12.58 0.16
N ILE A 37 6.83 -13.54 -0.55
CA ILE A 37 8.23 -13.50 -1.03
C ILE A 37 8.30 -12.86 -2.43
N GLY A 38 7.34 -13.14 -3.31
CA GLY A 38 7.37 -12.74 -4.71
C GLY A 38 7.11 -11.25 -4.92
N CYS A 39 6.17 -10.68 -4.15
CA CYS A 39 5.85 -9.26 -4.16
C CYS A 39 5.91 -8.68 -2.74
N ASN A 40 7.09 -8.83 -2.11
CA ASN A 40 7.22 -8.59 -0.69
C ASN A 40 6.87 -7.16 -0.23
N HIS A 41 6.36 -7.09 1.00
CA HIS A 41 5.95 -5.84 1.64
C HIS A 41 7.11 -4.85 1.84
N MET A 42 8.36 -5.31 2.02
CA MET A 42 9.52 -4.43 2.25
C MET A 42 9.85 -3.60 1.01
N GLY A 43 9.95 -4.25 -0.16
CA GLY A 43 10.16 -3.58 -1.44
C GLY A 43 9.00 -2.66 -1.77
N SER A 44 7.77 -3.13 -1.54
CA SER A 44 6.56 -2.33 -1.72
C SER A 44 6.58 -1.05 -0.88
N LYS A 45 6.91 -1.18 0.41
CA LYS A 45 7.06 -0.06 1.34
C LYS A 45 8.08 0.97 0.85
N VAL A 46 9.25 0.50 0.41
CA VAL A 46 10.36 1.38 0.00
C VAL A 46 10.02 2.17 -1.27
N TRP A 47 9.42 1.55 -2.30
CA TRP A 47 9.11 2.30 -3.52
C TRP A 47 7.96 3.27 -3.30
N VAL A 48 6.96 2.91 -2.47
CA VAL A 48 5.86 3.82 -2.12
C VAL A 48 6.38 5.03 -1.35
N SER A 49 7.27 4.84 -0.36
CA SER A 49 7.84 5.95 0.40
C SER A 49 8.71 6.88 -0.46
N LYS A 50 9.26 6.37 -1.56
CA LYS A 50 10.10 7.12 -2.51
C LYS A 50 9.35 7.57 -3.78
N LEU A 51 8.03 7.44 -3.82
CA LEU A 51 7.25 7.84 -4.99
C LEU A 51 7.34 9.37 -5.15
N PRO A 52 7.80 9.91 -6.30
CA PRO A 52 8.10 11.32 -6.44
C PRO A 52 6.82 12.14 -6.65
N ASN A 53 6.13 12.51 -5.57
CA ASN A 53 4.95 13.37 -5.56
C ASN A 53 5.08 14.46 -4.49
N ARG A 54 4.11 15.38 -4.40
CA ARG A 54 4.14 16.49 -3.41
C ARG A 54 4.21 16.03 -1.95
N LEU A 55 3.81 14.80 -1.66
CA LEU A 55 3.80 14.18 -0.32
C LEU A 55 5.01 13.28 -0.08
N HIS A 56 6.03 13.29 -0.95
CA HIS A 56 7.21 12.43 -0.81
C HIS A 56 7.89 12.59 0.56
N ALA A 57 8.17 13.83 0.98
CA ALA A 57 8.83 14.09 2.25
C ALA A 57 8.01 13.60 3.46
N GLU A 58 6.68 13.74 3.40
CA GLU A 58 5.78 13.23 4.46
C GLU A 58 5.70 11.70 4.43
N SER A 59 5.67 11.08 3.25
CA SER A 59 5.68 9.62 3.07
C SER A 59 6.97 8.98 3.58
N GLU A 60 8.11 9.63 3.38
CA GLU A 60 9.41 9.19 3.86
C GLU A 60 9.54 9.32 5.38
N ALA A 61 9.01 10.40 5.96
CA ALA A 61 9.00 10.65 7.41
C ALA A 61 7.88 9.89 8.15
N SER A 62 6.96 9.23 7.44
CA SER A 62 5.83 8.52 8.04
C SER A 62 6.30 7.33 8.86
N GLU A 63 5.97 7.34 10.15
CA GLU A 63 6.17 6.20 11.04
C GLU A 63 5.01 5.21 10.92
N PRO A 64 5.28 3.90 11.10
CA PRO A 64 4.23 2.89 11.07
C PRO A 64 3.33 3.01 12.30
N GLU A 65 2.03 3.00 12.07
CA GLU A 65 1.01 2.93 13.11
C GLU A 65 0.34 1.55 13.11
N LEU A 66 0.08 0.97 14.28
CA LEU A 66 -0.65 -0.29 14.38
C LEU A 66 -2.09 -0.10 13.90
N TRP A 67 -2.48 -0.93 12.94
CA TRP A 67 -3.85 -1.00 12.46
C TRP A 67 -4.64 -2.02 13.26
N THR A 68 -5.54 -1.49 14.07
CA THR A 68 -6.53 -2.27 14.81
C THR A 68 -7.86 -2.26 14.06
N MET A 69 -8.35 -3.44 13.68
CA MET A 69 -9.63 -3.59 12.98
C MET A 69 -10.78 -3.06 13.84
N LEU A 70 -11.73 -2.37 13.21
CA LEU A 70 -12.92 -1.84 13.87
C LEU A 70 -13.85 -2.96 14.34
N THR A 71 -13.96 -4.03 13.56
CA THR A 71 -14.89 -5.15 13.79
C THR A 71 -14.44 -6.03 14.96
N SER A 72 -13.21 -6.53 14.91
CA SER A 72 -12.70 -7.53 15.86
C SER A 72 -11.81 -6.95 16.97
N ARG A 73 -11.44 -5.66 16.89
CA ARG A 73 -10.48 -4.99 17.80
C ARG A 73 -9.10 -5.66 17.86
N ARG A 74 -8.76 -6.51 16.88
CA ARG A 74 -7.46 -7.16 16.76
C ARG A 74 -6.55 -6.35 15.86
N VAL A 75 -5.25 -6.38 16.16
CA VAL A 75 -4.22 -5.82 15.27
C VAL A 75 -4.12 -6.68 14.02
N ALA A 76 -4.38 -6.08 12.85
CA ALA A 76 -4.27 -6.73 11.54
C ALA A 76 -2.94 -6.41 10.84
N GLY A 77 -2.24 -5.37 11.26
CA GLY A 77 -1.05 -4.93 10.55
C GLY A 77 -0.55 -3.56 10.97
N GLU A 78 0.19 -2.94 10.04
CA GLU A 78 0.74 -1.59 10.18
C GLU A 78 0.32 -0.72 8.99
N VAL A 79 0.14 0.57 9.26
CA VAL A 79 -0.23 1.58 8.28
C VAL A 79 0.81 2.68 8.29
N ARG A 80 1.14 3.18 7.11
CA ARG A 80 1.85 4.43 6.88
C ARG A 80 1.03 5.31 5.97
N SER A 81 0.90 6.59 6.30
CA SER A 81 0.04 7.53 5.58
C SER A 81 0.71 8.88 5.40
N ALA A 82 0.42 9.53 4.28
CA ALA A 82 0.84 10.90 3.98
C ALA A 82 -0.30 11.69 3.30
N GLY A 83 -0.33 13.01 3.49
CA GLY A 83 -1.31 13.93 2.88
C GLY A 83 -2.67 13.95 3.58
N GLY A 84 -2.73 13.55 4.86
CA GLY A 84 -3.95 13.51 5.67
C GLY A 84 -3.99 14.52 6.83
N GLY A 85 -2.87 15.18 7.14
CA GLY A 85 -2.74 15.93 8.39
C GLY A 85 -2.88 15.02 9.62
N LYS A 86 -3.29 15.58 10.77
CA LYS A 86 -3.44 14.81 12.02
C LYS A 86 -4.67 13.88 12.04
N PHE A 87 -5.56 13.98 11.05
CA PHE A 87 -6.84 13.26 11.04
C PHE A 87 -7.18 12.77 9.63
N GLY A 88 -7.27 11.46 9.43
CA GLY A 88 -7.76 10.84 8.20
C GLY A 88 -6.81 9.79 7.62
N ALA A 89 -7.26 9.08 6.58
CA ALA A 89 -6.51 7.97 5.97
C ALA A 89 -5.25 8.41 5.17
N GLY A 90 -5.10 9.71 4.89
CA GLY A 90 -4.08 10.23 3.97
C GLY A 90 -4.47 10.09 2.49
N LYS A 91 -3.67 10.71 1.62
CA LYS A 91 -3.76 10.54 0.16
C LYS A 91 -2.89 9.40 -0.34
N VAL A 92 -1.74 9.16 0.28
CA VAL A 92 -0.87 8.01 -0.01
C VAL A 92 -0.85 7.15 1.24
N ARG A 93 -1.20 5.87 1.10
CA ARG A 93 -1.26 4.91 2.19
C ARG A 93 -0.61 3.59 1.82
N PHE A 94 0.31 3.13 2.65
CA PHE A 94 0.88 1.80 2.59
C PHE A 94 0.40 0.96 3.77
N VAL A 95 -0.07 -0.26 3.51
CA VAL A 95 -0.58 -1.17 4.54
C VAL A 95 0.17 -2.50 4.48
N GLN A 96 0.82 -2.85 5.58
CA GLN A 96 1.38 -4.18 5.77
C GLN A 96 0.34 -5.03 6.50
N ILE A 97 -0.09 -6.13 5.89
CA ILE A 97 -1.04 -7.07 6.49
C ILE A 97 -0.26 -8.21 7.14
N TYR A 98 -0.46 -8.41 8.43
CA TYR A 98 0.19 -9.48 9.16
C TYR A 98 -0.43 -10.84 8.84
N ARG A 99 0.40 -11.89 8.85
CA ARG A 99 -0.02 -13.29 8.65
C ARG A 99 -0.78 -13.48 7.32
N ALA A 100 -0.33 -12.76 6.30
CA ALA A 100 -0.86 -12.79 4.95
C ALA A 100 0.28 -12.99 3.95
N GLY A 101 0.07 -13.86 2.96
CA GLY A 101 0.98 -14.10 1.85
C GLY A 101 0.60 -13.28 0.61
N HIS A 102 0.87 -13.83 -0.57
CA HIS A 102 0.60 -13.19 -1.86
C HIS A 102 -0.88 -12.86 -2.05
N MET A 103 -1.75 -13.78 -1.64
CA MET A 103 -3.21 -13.62 -1.70
C MET A 103 -3.72 -13.10 -0.36
N ALA A 104 -3.37 -11.85 -0.01
CA ALA A 104 -3.61 -11.33 1.33
C ALA A 104 -5.08 -11.37 1.78
N SER A 105 -6.04 -11.19 0.87
CA SER A 105 -7.47 -11.29 1.17
C SER A 105 -7.95 -12.73 1.40
N PHE A 106 -7.26 -13.72 0.83
CA PHE A 106 -7.53 -15.13 1.10
C PHE A 106 -7.02 -15.51 2.49
N ASP A 107 -5.82 -15.05 2.86
CA ASP A 107 -5.21 -15.38 4.15
C ASP A 107 -5.81 -14.58 5.32
N GLN A 108 -6.23 -13.34 5.08
CA GLN A 108 -6.81 -12.41 6.08
C GLN A 108 -8.10 -11.76 5.54
N PRO A 109 -9.20 -12.52 5.41
CA PRO A 109 -10.45 -12.00 4.84
C PRO A 109 -11.10 -10.90 5.70
N GLU A 110 -11.06 -11.02 7.02
CA GLU A 110 -11.58 -9.99 7.95
C GLU A 110 -10.81 -8.68 7.79
N ALA A 111 -9.48 -8.74 7.73
CA ALA A 111 -8.63 -7.57 7.53
C ALA A 111 -8.90 -6.94 6.16
N ALA A 112 -9.04 -7.74 5.10
CA ALA A 112 -9.34 -7.22 3.77
C ALA A 112 -10.66 -6.44 3.74
N VAL A 113 -11.72 -6.94 4.37
CA VAL A 113 -12.99 -6.21 4.45
C VAL A 113 -12.85 -4.93 5.27
N ASP A 114 -12.18 -4.99 6.42
CA ASP A 114 -11.93 -3.82 7.27
C ASP A 114 -11.15 -2.74 6.51
N LEU A 115 -10.11 -3.11 5.76
CA LEU A 115 -9.28 -2.20 4.96
C LEU A 115 -10.09 -1.36 3.95
N PHE A 116 -11.12 -1.96 3.33
CA PHE A 116 -11.94 -1.30 2.30
C PHE A 116 -13.19 -0.61 2.86
N THR A 117 -13.50 -0.78 4.16
CA THR A 117 -14.73 -0.27 4.77
C THR A 117 -14.50 0.82 5.83
N CYS A 118 -13.24 1.06 6.23
CA CYS A 118 -12.86 2.04 7.25
C CYS A 118 -12.42 3.40 6.68
#